data_AF-A0AAV8XRL2-F1
#
_entry.id   AF-A0AAV8XRL2-F1
#
_cell.length_a   1.000
_cell.length_b   1.000
_cell.length_c   1.000
_cell.angle_alpha   90.00
_cell.angle_beta   90.00
_cell.angle_gamma   90.00
#
_symmetry.space_group_name_H-M   'P 1'
#
loop_
_entity.id
_entity.type
_entity.pdbx_description
1 polymer ?
#
loop_
_entity_poly.entity_id
_entity_poly.type
_entity_poly.pdbx_seq_one_letter_code
_entity_poly.pdbx_strand_id
1 'polypeptide(L)'
;MKEIVLLLTNEKGTSNYNESWKNVSIVELDAAIGLCLLAGVFHSRNQDLRELWDEEVRMARFRATMRINRFEEILQCMRFDDEATREERRATDKLALISQYFNLFVDNCKKNYIPDINIIVDKQLYPWRGRAKHVKTYIPSKPDKYDYELAQSLLSKHTTIIGTVRKSKPFLPKEMLPDKKREELSTIFGYNDKVAICSYLPKKNRAVILMSTMHQDGIVSHMDQKKSEIILEYNRTKGGVDNLNKLVRTYSSKRKTKRWKMVVFFNTLGIGALVIWLLIHPDWNKGKKHRRRLFLREIAYQLTEKQVNLRSNKPNLHKGIRRVIASCGYGITRGENNN
;
A
#
# COMPACT_ATOMS: atom_id res chain seq x y z
N MET A 1 3.16 -17.41 3.80
CA MET A 1 3.85 -16.08 3.65
C MET A 1 4.90 -15.85 4.73
N LYS A 2 4.55 -15.83 6.03
CA LYS A 2 5.51 -15.53 7.11
C LYS A 2 6.65 -16.55 7.19
N GLU A 3 6.37 -17.83 6.98
CA GLU A 3 7.36 -18.91 6.97
C GLU A 3 8.47 -18.68 5.94
N ILE A 4 8.11 -18.29 4.71
CA ILE A 4 9.08 -17.94 3.65
C ILE A 4 9.97 -16.79 4.11
N VAL A 5 9.36 -15.72 4.64
CA VAL A 5 10.12 -14.56 5.13
C VAL A 5 11.04 -14.98 6.29
N LEU A 6 10.55 -15.82 7.21
CA LEU A 6 11.29 -16.28 8.37
C LEU A 6 12.53 -17.08 7.97
N LEU A 7 12.34 -18.10 7.11
CA LEU A 7 13.40 -18.97 6.61
C LEU A 7 14.52 -18.14 5.95
N LEU A 8 14.16 -17.35 4.93
CA LEU A 8 15.11 -16.58 4.13
C LEU A 8 15.79 -15.45 4.94
N THR A 9 15.10 -14.92 5.95
CA THR A 9 15.68 -13.95 6.87
C THR A 9 16.75 -14.59 7.76
N ASN A 10 16.51 -15.82 8.22
CA ASN A 10 17.48 -16.55 9.03
C ASN A 10 18.69 -17.00 8.23
N GLU A 11 18.50 -17.53 7.02
CA GLU A 11 19.61 -17.83 6.11
C GLU A 11 20.50 -16.60 5.88
N LYS A 12 19.88 -15.44 5.63
CA LYS A 12 20.65 -14.21 5.45
C LYS A 12 21.31 -13.71 6.73
N GLY A 13 20.66 -13.89 7.86
CA GLY A 13 21.22 -13.58 9.16
C GLY A 13 22.49 -14.37 9.44
N THR A 14 22.42 -15.69 9.26
CA THR A 14 23.59 -16.58 9.37
C THR A 14 24.69 -16.17 8.41
N SER A 15 24.38 -15.86 7.15
CA SER A 15 25.37 -15.39 6.18
C SER A 15 26.05 -14.06 6.57
N ASN A 16 25.37 -13.15 7.26
CA ASN A 16 25.92 -11.85 7.63
C ASN A 16 26.69 -11.86 8.97
N TYR A 17 26.30 -12.74 9.89
CA TYR A 17 26.72 -12.70 11.30
C TYR A 17 27.30 -14.03 11.81
N ASN A 18 27.27 -15.09 11.01
CA ASN A 18 27.73 -16.43 11.35
C ASN A 18 27.15 -16.88 12.72
N GLU A 19 28.00 -17.38 13.61
CA GLU A 19 27.64 -17.88 14.94
C GLU A 19 27.02 -16.81 15.87
N SER A 20 27.27 -15.52 15.60
CA SER A 20 26.67 -14.44 16.38
C SER A 20 25.19 -14.20 16.02
N TRP A 21 24.71 -14.79 14.92
CA TRP A 21 23.29 -14.72 14.55
C TRP A 21 22.43 -15.55 15.48
N LYS A 22 21.44 -14.89 16.08
CA LYS A 22 20.33 -15.60 16.72
C LYS A 22 19.19 -15.70 15.74
N ASN A 23 18.77 -16.93 15.42
CA ASN A 23 17.63 -17.16 14.55
C ASN A 23 16.41 -16.41 15.06
N VAL A 24 15.78 -15.67 14.16
CA VAL A 24 14.50 -15.01 14.35
C VAL A 24 13.45 -16.09 14.49
N SER A 25 12.64 -15.99 15.54
CA SER A 25 11.44 -16.81 15.70
C SER A 25 10.24 -16.16 15.01
N ILE A 26 9.18 -16.93 14.78
CA ILE A 26 7.92 -16.37 14.27
C ILE A 26 7.37 -15.26 15.17
N VAL A 27 7.59 -15.37 16.49
CA VAL A 27 7.18 -14.37 17.49
C VAL A 27 7.99 -13.08 17.35
N GLU A 28 9.31 -13.18 17.11
CA GLU A 28 10.14 -11.99 16.84
C GLU A 28 9.79 -11.35 15.50
N LEU A 29 9.49 -12.14 14.47
CA LEU A 29 9.07 -11.62 13.16
C LEU A 29 7.73 -10.86 13.27
N ASP A 30 6.75 -11.44 13.97
CA ASP A 30 5.46 -10.78 14.23
C ASP A 30 5.65 -9.49 15.02
N ALA A 31 6.47 -9.53 16.07
CA ALA A 31 6.78 -8.36 16.85
C ALA A 31 7.47 -7.27 16.01
N ALA A 32 8.41 -7.62 15.13
CA ALA A 32 9.04 -6.66 14.22
C ALA A 32 8.02 -6.03 13.26
N ILE A 33 7.11 -6.82 12.69
CA ILE A 33 6.01 -6.29 11.84
C ILE A 33 5.10 -5.36 12.64
N GLY A 34 4.73 -5.76 13.86
CA GLY A 34 3.91 -4.96 14.77
C GLY A 34 4.57 -3.62 15.11
N LEU A 35 5.87 -3.61 15.38
CA LEU A 35 6.62 -2.37 15.58
C LEU A 35 6.65 -1.50 14.32
N CYS A 36 6.80 -2.07 13.11
CA CYS A 36 6.69 -1.31 11.86
C CYS A 36 5.31 -0.64 11.69
N LEU A 37 4.22 -1.34 12.03
CA LEU A 37 2.86 -0.78 12.01
C LEU A 37 2.69 0.33 13.05
N LEU A 38 3.14 0.08 14.29
CA LEU A 38 3.08 1.05 15.37
C LEU A 38 3.83 2.34 15.03
N ALA A 39 4.97 2.20 14.38
CA ALA A 39 5.77 3.33 13.96
C ALA A 39 5.10 4.12 12.80
N GLY A 40 4.22 3.49 12.02
CA GLY A 40 3.28 4.18 11.12
C GLY A 40 2.17 4.94 11.88
N VAL A 41 1.63 4.36 12.96
CA VAL A 41 0.62 4.99 13.84
C VAL A 41 1.11 6.28 14.48
N PHE A 42 2.41 6.37 14.78
CA PHE A 42 3.06 7.55 15.34
C PHE A 42 3.53 8.56 14.28
N HIS A 43 3.25 8.32 12.99
CA HIS A 43 3.72 9.17 11.89
C HIS A 43 5.25 9.34 11.82
N SER A 44 6.02 8.42 12.40
CA SER A 44 7.48 8.52 12.54
C SER A 44 8.27 8.08 11.31
N ARG A 45 7.69 8.24 10.11
CA ARG A 45 8.32 7.81 8.84
C ARG A 45 9.61 8.56 8.50
N ASN A 46 9.75 9.77 9.03
CA ASN A 46 10.88 10.68 8.77
C ASN A 46 11.75 10.90 10.01
N GLN A 47 11.40 10.30 11.15
CA GLN A 47 12.20 10.35 12.38
C GLN A 47 13.30 9.30 12.31
N ASP A 48 14.39 9.54 13.03
CA ASP A 48 15.40 8.51 13.21
C ASP A 48 14.76 7.29 13.92
N LEU A 49 15.19 6.10 13.53
CA LEU A 49 14.63 4.88 14.11
C LEU A 49 14.97 4.76 15.60
N ARG A 50 16.14 5.28 16.00
CA ARG A 50 16.65 5.21 17.38
C ARG A 50 15.88 6.07 18.36
N GLU A 51 15.34 7.19 17.89
CA GLU A 51 14.44 8.04 18.69
C GLU A 51 13.20 7.27 19.19
N LEU A 52 12.72 6.26 18.43
CA LEU A 52 11.56 5.45 18.86
C LEU A 52 11.86 4.53 20.06
N TRP A 53 13.14 4.34 20.39
CA TRP A 53 13.62 3.57 21.53
C TRP A 53 14.16 4.43 22.67
N ASP A 54 14.06 5.76 22.56
CA ASP A 54 14.48 6.68 23.61
C ASP A 54 13.54 6.58 24.84
N GLU A 55 14.08 6.84 26.03
CA GLU A 55 13.30 6.90 27.27
C GLU A 55 12.36 8.10 27.30
N GLU A 56 12.80 9.23 26.74
CA GLU A 56 12.04 10.48 26.75
C GLU A 56 10.82 10.43 25.82
N VAL A 57 10.91 9.58 24.79
CA VAL A 57 9.84 9.36 23.84
C VAL A 57 8.80 8.43 24.48
N ARG A 58 7.57 8.92 24.64
CA ARG A 58 6.41 8.19 25.24
C ARG A 58 5.91 7.01 24.38
N MET A 59 6.81 6.18 23.88
CA MET A 59 6.54 4.99 23.07
C MET A 59 7.15 3.74 23.69
N ALA A 60 6.87 3.54 24.99
CA ALA A 60 7.37 2.42 25.81
C ALA A 60 7.24 1.04 25.13
N ARG A 61 6.22 0.85 24.27
CA ARG A 61 5.99 -0.40 23.54
C ARG A 61 7.19 -0.86 22.70
N PHE A 62 7.95 0.04 22.08
CA PHE A 62 9.14 -0.35 21.28
C PHE A 62 10.20 -1.00 22.17
N ARG A 63 10.58 -0.30 23.23
CA ARG A 63 11.56 -0.74 24.23
C ARG A 63 11.11 -1.98 25.01
N ALA A 64 9.80 -2.10 25.29
CA ALA A 64 9.19 -3.28 25.92
C ALA A 64 9.25 -4.51 25.00
N THR A 65 9.10 -4.32 23.68
CA THR A 65 9.00 -5.42 22.70
C THR A 65 10.35 -6.03 22.35
N MET A 66 11.36 -5.25 21.94
CA MET A 66 12.70 -5.78 21.69
C MET A 66 13.77 -4.68 21.82
N ARG A 67 15.05 -5.06 21.85
CA ARG A 67 16.16 -4.11 21.78
C ARG A 67 16.25 -3.51 20.37
N ILE A 68 16.69 -2.27 20.25
CA ILE A 68 16.80 -1.61 18.95
C ILE A 68 17.76 -2.32 17.99
N ASN A 69 18.94 -2.73 18.46
CA ASN A 69 19.92 -3.43 17.61
C ASN A 69 19.31 -4.71 17.03
N ARG A 70 18.54 -5.46 17.83
CA ARG A 70 17.83 -6.66 17.37
C ARG A 70 16.78 -6.34 16.30
N PHE A 71 16.05 -5.24 16.46
CA PHE A 71 15.09 -4.78 15.46
C PHE A 71 15.78 -4.35 14.15
N GLU A 72 16.88 -3.61 14.24
CA GLU A 72 17.72 -3.20 13.10
C GLU A 72 18.27 -4.42 12.35
N GLU A 73 18.82 -5.39 13.08
CA GLU A 73 19.31 -6.69 12.57
C GLU A 73 18.22 -7.45 11.79
N ILE A 74 17.02 -7.61 12.38
CA ILE A 74 15.88 -8.28 11.74
C ILE A 74 15.52 -7.58 10.43
N LEU A 75 15.36 -6.25 10.48
CA LEU A 75 15.02 -5.50 9.27
C LEU A 75 16.12 -5.63 8.22
N GLN A 76 17.39 -5.52 8.59
CA GLN A 76 18.54 -5.64 7.70
C GLN A 76 18.64 -7.02 7.02
N CYS A 77 18.33 -8.08 7.77
CA CYS A 77 18.35 -9.45 7.27
C CYS A 77 17.07 -9.85 6.53
N MET A 78 15.96 -9.12 6.69
CA MET A 78 14.69 -9.48 6.05
C MET A 78 14.82 -9.76 4.54
N ARG A 79 14.45 -10.96 4.10
CA ARG A 79 14.48 -11.43 2.70
C ARG A 79 13.12 -12.02 2.29
N PHE A 80 12.89 -12.04 0.98
CA PHE A 80 11.64 -12.49 0.34
C PHE A 80 11.90 -13.39 -0.87
N ASP A 81 13.16 -13.75 -1.08
CA ASP A 81 13.63 -14.51 -2.22
C ASP A 81 14.85 -15.35 -1.84
N ASP A 82 14.93 -16.56 -2.39
CA ASP A 82 16.13 -17.38 -2.34
C ASP A 82 17.22 -16.78 -3.24
N GLU A 83 18.42 -16.63 -2.68
CA GLU A 83 19.58 -16.03 -3.33
C GLU A 83 20.20 -16.99 -4.37
N ALA A 84 20.11 -18.30 -4.19
CA ALA A 84 20.69 -19.30 -5.09
C ALA A 84 20.00 -19.31 -6.47
N THR A 85 18.66 -19.25 -6.48
CA THR A 85 17.86 -19.25 -7.73
C THR A 85 17.63 -17.86 -8.33
N ARG A 86 18.19 -16.80 -7.72
CA ARG A 86 17.84 -15.41 -8.04
C ARG A 86 18.24 -15.00 -9.46
N GLU A 87 19.44 -15.37 -9.90
CA GLU A 87 19.97 -14.91 -11.19
C GLU A 87 19.16 -15.44 -12.36
N GLU A 88 18.83 -16.74 -12.33
CA GLU A 88 17.94 -17.38 -13.30
C GLU A 88 16.56 -16.70 -13.32
N ARG A 89 15.93 -16.50 -12.16
CA ARG A 89 14.60 -15.87 -12.08
C ARG A 89 14.57 -14.44 -12.58
N ARG A 90 15.68 -13.70 -12.50
CA ARG A 90 15.75 -12.32 -13.02
C ARG A 90 15.67 -12.24 -14.54
N ALA A 91 15.94 -13.34 -15.26
CA ALA A 91 15.83 -13.37 -16.71
C ALA A 91 14.38 -13.14 -17.17
N THR A 92 13.40 -13.63 -16.40
CA THR A 92 11.97 -13.57 -16.75
C THR A 92 11.16 -12.69 -15.79
N ASP A 93 11.60 -12.53 -14.54
CA ASP A 93 10.89 -11.80 -13.50
C ASP A 93 11.71 -10.62 -12.95
N LYS A 94 11.36 -9.41 -13.40
CA LYS A 94 11.98 -8.17 -12.91
C LYS A 94 11.77 -7.94 -11.41
N LEU A 95 10.75 -8.57 -10.81
CA LEU A 95 10.42 -8.50 -9.38
C LEU A 95 10.92 -9.73 -8.59
N ALA A 96 11.81 -10.56 -9.15
CA ALA A 96 12.29 -11.82 -8.56
C ALA A 96 12.69 -11.72 -7.07
N LEU A 97 13.14 -10.56 -6.59
CA LEU A 97 13.54 -10.38 -5.19
C LEU A 97 12.36 -10.31 -4.19
N ILE A 98 11.11 -10.29 -4.66
CA ILE A 98 9.91 -10.23 -3.80
C ILE A 98 8.66 -10.85 -4.43
N SER A 99 8.71 -11.28 -5.69
CA SER A 99 7.55 -11.75 -6.46
C SER A 99 6.80 -12.88 -5.77
N GLN A 100 7.49 -13.89 -5.23
CA GLN A 100 6.85 -14.99 -4.50
C GLN A 100 6.00 -14.47 -3.32
N TYR A 101 6.57 -13.59 -2.49
CA TYR A 101 5.84 -12.95 -1.39
C TYR A 101 4.67 -12.11 -1.91
N PHE A 102 4.90 -11.30 -2.94
CA PHE A 102 3.90 -10.38 -3.48
C PHE A 102 2.73 -11.09 -4.14
N ASN A 103 2.99 -12.17 -4.88
CA ASN A 103 1.96 -13.00 -5.51
C ASN A 103 1.09 -13.69 -4.46
N LEU A 104 1.71 -14.24 -3.40
CA LEU A 104 0.95 -14.79 -2.27
C LEU A 104 0.08 -13.73 -1.58
N PHE A 105 0.56 -12.49 -1.46
CA PHE A 105 -0.24 -11.39 -0.94
C PHE A 105 -1.44 -11.08 -1.85
N VAL A 106 -1.21 -10.97 -3.16
CA VAL A 106 -2.27 -10.73 -4.17
C VAL A 106 -3.30 -11.86 -4.16
N ASP A 107 -2.86 -13.11 -4.12
CA ASP A 107 -3.75 -14.28 -4.10
C ASP A 107 -4.62 -14.29 -2.84
N ASN A 108 -4.05 -13.92 -1.69
CA ASN A 108 -4.83 -13.75 -0.47
C ASN A 108 -5.85 -12.61 -0.61
N CYS A 109 -5.51 -11.47 -1.21
CA CYS A 109 -6.50 -10.43 -1.47
C CYS A 109 -7.65 -10.91 -2.37
N LYS A 110 -7.33 -11.64 -3.44
CA LYS A 110 -8.34 -12.20 -4.37
C LYS A 110 -9.26 -13.22 -3.70
N LYS A 111 -8.71 -14.09 -2.84
CA LYS A 111 -9.48 -15.12 -2.13
C LYS A 111 -10.44 -14.55 -1.09
N ASN A 112 -10.15 -13.37 -0.54
CA ASN A 112 -10.89 -12.80 0.58
C ASN A 112 -11.81 -11.63 0.19
N TYR A 113 -11.87 -11.24 -1.09
CA TYR A 113 -12.70 -10.13 -1.54
C TYR A 113 -13.29 -10.38 -2.93
N ILE A 114 -14.61 -10.30 -3.00
CA ILE A 114 -15.36 -10.23 -4.26
C ILE A 114 -15.57 -8.76 -4.58
N PRO A 115 -15.02 -8.24 -5.70
CA PRO A 115 -15.23 -6.85 -6.09
C PRO A 115 -16.69 -6.51 -6.31
N ASP A 116 -17.04 -5.25 -6.04
CA ASP A 116 -18.32 -4.67 -6.41
C ASP A 116 -18.40 -4.39 -7.93
N ILE A 117 -19.57 -3.98 -8.43
CA ILE A 117 -19.86 -3.68 -9.84
C ILE A 117 -18.90 -2.63 -10.45
N ASN A 118 -18.30 -1.77 -9.61
CA ASN A 118 -17.43 -0.69 -10.02
C ASN A 118 -15.97 -0.97 -9.60
N ILE A 119 -15.11 -1.21 -10.58
CA ILE A 119 -13.68 -1.44 -10.37
C ILE A 119 -12.88 -0.27 -10.93
N ILE A 120 -11.99 0.30 -10.11
CA ILE A 120 -11.13 1.41 -10.50
C ILE A 120 -9.71 0.89 -10.71
N VAL A 121 -9.19 1.09 -11.92
CA VAL A 121 -7.79 0.79 -12.26
C VAL A 121 -7.01 2.09 -12.42
N ASP A 122 -6.03 2.31 -11.55
CA ASP A 122 -4.99 3.33 -11.71
C ASP A 122 -3.70 2.80 -11.10
N LYS A 123 -2.63 3.56 -11.23
CA LYS A 123 -1.30 3.21 -10.74
C LYS A 123 -1.06 3.71 -9.33
N GLN A 124 -0.38 2.90 -8.54
CA GLN A 124 0.32 3.33 -7.34
C GLN A 124 1.80 3.51 -7.67
N LEU A 125 2.37 4.67 -7.35
CA LEU A 125 3.80 4.93 -7.52
C LEU A 125 4.52 4.73 -6.19
N TYR A 126 5.67 4.06 -6.23
CA TYR A 126 6.56 3.85 -5.09
C TYR A 126 7.81 4.73 -5.25
N PRO A 127 7.90 5.90 -4.60
CA PRO A 127 9.05 6.77 -4.75
C PRO A 127 10.34 6.07 -4.30
N TRP A 128 11.29 5.96 -5.23
CA TRP A 128 12.59 5.31 -5.01
C TRP A 128 13.72 6.11 -5.66
N ARG A 129 14.70 6.50 -4.85
CA ARG A 129 15.91 7.21 -5.31
C ARG A 129 17.17 6.34 -5.34
N GLY A 130 17.14 5.13 -4.77
CA GLY A 130 18.27 4.20 -4.76
C GLY A 130 18.49 3.49 -6.10
N ARG A 131 19.50 2.62 -6.15
CA ARG A 131 19.76 1.76 -7.30
C ARG A 131 18.68 0.67 -7.40
N ALA A 132 18.03 0.58 -8.56
CA ALA A 132 17.05 -0.47 -8.89
C ALA A 132 16.89 -0.54 -10.42
N LYS A 133 18.00 -0.73 -11.16
CA LYS A 133 18.06 -0.60 -12.62
C LYS A 133 16.95 -1.38 -13.36
N HIS A 134 16.62 -2.59 -12.88
CA HIS A 134 15.66 -3.48 -13.54
C HIS A 134 14.18 -3.19 -13.24
N VAL A 135 13.87 -2.33 -12.24
CA VAL A 135 12.49 -2.09 -11.76
C VAL A 135 12.11 -0.61 -11.81
N LYS A 136 13.10 0.28 -11.71
CA LYS A 136 12.88 1.72 -11.71
C LYS A 136 12.58 2.20 -13.12
N THR A 137 11.34 2.64 -13.33
CA THR A 137 10.93 3.32 -14.56
C THR A 137 10.80 4.82 -14.29
N TYR A 138 11.36 5.66 -15.16
CA TYR A 138 11.07 7.09 -15.16
C TYR A 138 9.79 7.32 -15.96
N ILE A 139 8.78 7.92 -15.32
CA ILE A 139 7.47 8.17 -15.93
C ILE A 139 7.26 9.69 -15.97
N PRO A 140 7.78 10.39 -17.01
CA PRO A 140 7.65 11.85 -17.12
C PRO A 140 6.19 12.31 -17.27
N SER A 141 5.35 11.48 -17.91
CA SER A 141 3.90 11.67 -18.00
C SER A 141 3.17 10.34 -17.82
N LYS A 142 1.93 10.33 -17.31
CA LYS A 142 1.15 9.09 -17.15
C LYS A 142 1.07 8.39 -18.53
N PRO A 143 1.39 7.08 -18.70
CA PRO A 143 1.32 6.40 -20.00
C PRO A 143 -0.08 6.51 -20.62
N ASP A 144 -0.18 6.13 -21.89
CA ASP A 144 -1.38 6.29 -22.71
C ASP A 144 -2.65 5.93 -21.94
N LYS A 145 -3.53 6.93 -21.80
CA LYS A 145 -4.84 6.75 -21.18
C LYS A 145 -5.76 6.14 -22.24
N TYR A 146 -6.35 4.99 -21.89
CA TYR A 146 -7.40 4.19 -22.56
C TYR A 146 -7.53 4.37 -24.09
N ASP A 147 -7.31 3.28 -24.83
CA ASP A 147 -7.52 3.24 -26.29
C ASP A 147 -8.80 2.47 -26.67
N TYR A 148 -9.19 2.65 -27.93
CA TYR A 148 -10.39 2.07 -28.50
C TYR A 148 -10.34 0.53 -28.54
N GLU A 149 -9.17 -0.05 -28.85
CA GLU A 149 -8.96 -1.49 -28.88
C GLU A 149 -9.18 -2.14 -27.50
N LEU A 150 -8.65 -1.53 -26.43
CA LEU A 150 -8.90 -1.98 -25.06
C LEU A 150 -10.39 -1.91 -24.71
N ALA A 151 -11.09 -0.84 -25.10
CA ALA A 151 -12.52 -0.70 -24.84
C ALA A 151 -13.32 -1.82 -25.53
N GLN A 152 -13.01 -2.13 -26.78
CA GLN A 152 -13.65 -3.24 -27.51
C GLN A 152 -13.29 -4.60 -26.90
N SER A 153 -12.03 -4.82 -26.52
CA SER A 153 -11.57 -6.06 -25.90
C SER A 153 -12.29 -6.32 -24.58
N LEU A 154 -12.42 -5.31 -23.72
CA LEU A 154 -13.15 -5.42 -22.45
C LEU A 154 -14.64 -5.65 -22.68
N LEU A 155 -15.25 -4.94 -23.62
CA LEU A 155 -16.67 -5.11 -23.94
C LEU A 155 -16.97 -6.54 -24.44
N SER A 156 -16.07 -7.12 -25.25
CA SER A 156 -16.17 -8.53 -25.69
C SER A 156 -16.08 -9.55 -24.54
N LYS A 157 -15.55 -9.14 -23.39
CA LYS A 157 -15.47 -9.92 -22.14
C LYS A 157 -16.53 -9.48 -21.13
N HIS A 158 -17.62 -8.87 -21.60
CA HIS A 158 -18.72 -8.37 -20.76
C HIS A 158 -18.29 -7.38 -19.66
N THR A 159 -17.22 -6.61 -19.92
CA THR A 159 -16.71 -5.59 -19.01
C THR A 159 -16.81 -4.21 -19.66
N THR A 160 -17.59 -3.31 -19.05
CA THR A 160 -17.68 -1.93 -19.53
C THR A 160 -16.50 -1.09 -19.01
N ILE A 161 -16.24 0.03 -19.67
CA ILE A 161 -15.19 0.98 -19.27
C ILE A 161 -15.71 2.41 -19.35
N ILE A 162 -15.22 3.25 -18.45
CA ILE A 162 -15.29 4.71 -18.54
C ILE A 162 -13.90 5.26 -18.23
N GLY A 163 -13.34 6.07 -19.12
CA GLY A 163 -11.98 6.54 -18.93
C GLY A 163 -11.62 7.76 -19.76
N THR A 164 -10.62 8.51 -19.32
CA THR A 164 -10.11 9.65 -20.09
C THR A 164 -9.33 9.18 -21.31
N VAL A 165 -9.55 9.82 -22.45
CA VAL A 165 -8.76 9.59 -23.68
C VAL A 165 -7.76 10.74 -23.85
N ARG A 166 -6.54 10.42 -24.30
CA ARG A 166 -5.57 11.45 -24.69
C ARG A 166 -5.99 12.10 -26.01
N LYS A 167 -5.92 13.43 -26.08
CA LYS A 167 -6.22 14.24 -27.28
C LYS A 167 -5.39 13.86 -28.51
N SER A 168 -4.21 13.26 -28.30
CA SER A 168 -3.30 12.83 -29.36
C SER A 168 -3.69 11.49 -30.00
N LYS A 169 -4.77 10.84 -29.56
CA LYS A 169 -5.18 9.54 -30.12
C LYS A 169 -5.75 9.73 -31.54
N PRO A 170 -5.28 8.95 -32.53
CA PRO A 170 -5.61 9.18 -33.95
C PRO A 170 -7.08 8.92 -34.28
N PHE A 171 -7.78 8.10 -33.50
CA PHE A 171 -9.20 7.82 -33.71
C PHE A 171 -10.12 8.98 -33.30
N LEU A 172 -9.61 10.02 -32.63
CA LEU A 172 -10.42 11.16 -32.21
C LEU A 172 -10.66 12.13 -33.38
N PRO A 173 -11.92 12.42 -33.73
CA PRO A 173 -12.24 13.48 -34.68
C PRO A 173 -11.75 14.85 -34.19
N LYS A 174 -11.41 15.76 -35.11
CA LYS A 174 -10.89 17.10 -34.78
C LYS A 174 -11.93 17.93 -34.01
N GLU A 175 -13.20 17.68 -34.24
CA GLU A 175 -14.36 18.30 -33.59
C GLU A 175 -14.39 18.02 -32.08
N MET A 176 -13.83 16.89 -31.65
CA MET A 176 -13.71 16.52 -30.22
C MET A 176 -12.57 17.27 -29.52
N LEU A 177 -11.71 17.97 -30.25
CA LEU A 177 -10.60 18.72 -29.68
C LEU A 177 -11.08 20.09 -29.17
N PRO A 178 -10.29 20.76 -28.29
CA PRO A 178 -10.60 22.12 -27.89
C PRO A 178 -10.49 23.06 -29.10
N ASP A 179 -11.53 23.86 -29.34
CA ASP A 179 -11.56 24.89 -30.36
C ASP A 179 -11.99 26.23 -29.73
N LYS A 180 -11.45 27.35 -30.22
CA LYS A 180 -11.75 28.70 -29.70
C LYS A 180 -13.22 29.10 -29.89
N LYS A 181 -13.91 28.51 -30.88
CA LYS A 181 -15.32 28.73 -31.21
C LYS A 181 -16.26 27.97 -30.29
N ARG A 182 -15.78 26.95 -29.57
CA ARG A 182 -16.62 26.18 -28.65
C ARG A 182 -16.91 26.97 -27.38
N GLU A 183 -18.17 26.98 -26.99
CA GLU A 183 -18.63 27.62 -25.75
C GLU A 183 -18.14 26.87 -24.50
N GLU A 184 -17.89 27.63 -23.43
CA GLU A 184 -17.59 27.05 -22.13
C GLU A 184 -18.79 26.26 -21.59
N LEU A 185 -18.52 25.15 -20.90
CA LEU A 185 -19.51 24.18 -20.43
C LEU A 185 -20.25 23.42 -21.54
N SER A 186 -19.83 23.53 -22.80
CA SER A 186 -20.37 22.73 -23.89
C SER A 186 -19.84 21.29 -23.88
N THR A 187 -20.67 20.35 -24.34
CA THR A 187 -20.29 18.95 -24.56
C THR A 187 -20.54 18.60 -26.02
N ILE A 188 -19.58 17.93 -26.65
CA ILE A 188 -19.75 17.27 -27.95
C ILE A 188 -19.70 15.77 -27.70
N PHE A 189 -20.65 15.05 -28.28
CA PHE A 189 -20.69 13.59 -28.22
C PHE A 189 -20.41 12.99 -29.60
N GLY A 190 -19.77 11.83 -29.60
CA GLY A 190 -19.59 11.00 -30.80
C GLY A 190 -19.87 9.57 -30.44
N TYR A 191 -20.58 8.87 -31.32
CA TYR A 191 -21.06 7.52 -31.06
C TYR A 191 -20.68 6.60 -32.20
N ASN A 192 -20.46 5.35 -31.84
CA ASN A 192 -20.64 4.21 -32.72
C ASN A 192 -21.40 3.12 -31.95
N ASP A 193 -21.63 1.98 -32.58
CA ASP A 193 -22.43 0.87 -32.03
C ASP A 193 -21.92 0.33 -30.68
N LYS A 194 -20.66 0.62 -30.32
CA LYS A 194 -19.99 0.03 -29.14
C LYS A 194 -19.51 1.05 -28.12
N VAL A 195 -19.30 2.30 -28.53
CA VAL A 195 -18.57 3.30 -27.76
C VAL A 195 -19.20 4.68 -27.92
N ALA A 196 -19.38 5.37 -26.80
CA ALA A 196 -19.62 6.80 -26.72
C ALA A 196 -18.34 7.56 -26.34
N ILE A 197 -18.07 8.65 -27.03
CA ILE A 197 -17.03 9.62 -26.71
C ILE A 197 -17.72 10.92 -26.27
N CYS A 198 -17.26 11.48 -25.16
CA CYS A 198 -17.76 12.73 -24.60
C CYS A 198 -16.60 13.72 -24.48
N SER A 199 -16.62 14.79 -25.26
CA SER A 199 -15.71 15.92 -25.13
C SER A 199 -16.40 17.08 -24.42
N TYR A 200 -16.12 17.23 -23.12
CA TYR A 200 -16.62 18.34 -22.30
C TYR A 200 -15.60 19.48 -22.20
N LEU A 201 -16.05 20.74 -22.32
CA LEU A 201 -15.20 21.94 -22.27
C LEU A 201 -15.42 22.72 -20.96
N PRO A 202 -14.84 22.30 -19.81
CA PRO A 202 -15.03 22.99 -18.52
C PRO A 202 -14.54 24.43 -18.50
N LYS A 203 -13.56 24.77 -19.34
CA LYS A 203 -12.99 26.12 -19.50
C LYS A 203 -12.58 26.31 -20.95
N LYS A 204 -12.61 27.56 -21.44
CA LYS A 204 -12.15 27.90 -22.80
C LYS A 204 -10.79 27.26 -23.14
N ASN A 205 -10.69 26.65 -24.32
CA ASN A 205 -9.52 25.91 -24.82
C ASN A 205 -9.04 24.71 -23.96
N ARG A 206 -9.81 24.26 -22.96
CA ARG A 206 -9.46 23.12 -22.10
C ARG A 206 -10.52 22.03 -22.14
N ALA A 207 -10.45 21.15 -23.14
CA ALA A 207 -11.34 19.97 -23.20
C ALA A 207 -10.85 18.81 -22.33
N VAL A 208 -11.81 18.11 -21.72
CA VAL A 208 -11.69 16.78 -21.11
C VAL A 208 -12.44 15.81 -22.00
N ILE A 209 -11.76 14.79 -22.49
CA ILE A 209 -12.34 13.77 -23.37
C ILE A 209 -12.44 12.47 -22.58
N LEU A 210 -13.65 11.93 -22.49
CA LEU A 210 -13.95 10.62 -21.93
C LEU A 210 -14.45 9.68 -23.02
N MET A 211 -14.18 8.40 -22.84
CA MET A 211 -14.75 7.31 -23.63
C MET A 211 -15.50 6.38 -22.69
N SER A 212 -16.65 5.89 -23.13
CA SER A 212 -17.47 4.93 -22.40
C SER A 212 -18.04 3.85 -23.32
N THR A 213 -18.08 2.61 -22.85
CA THR A 213 -18.85 1.51 -23.46
C THR A 213 -20.16 1.21 -22.70
N MET A 214 -20.45 1.99 -21.65
CA MET A 214 -21.62 1.81 -20.80
C MET A 214 -22.79 2.74 -21.17
N HIS A 215 -22.48 3.93 -21.68
CA HIS A 215 -23.47 4.96 -22.01
C HIS A 215 -23.68 5.01 -23.52
N GLN A 216 -24.92 5.22 -23.93
CA GLN A 216 -25.32 5.32 -25.35
C GLN A 216 -26.11 6.59 -25.66
N ASP A 217 -26.35 7.44 -24.66
CA ASP A 217 -27.14 8.65 -24.74
C ASP A 217 -26.29 9.91 -24.47
N GLY A 218 -26.79 11.05 -24.94
CA GLY A 218 -26.14 12.36 -24.87
C GLY A 218 -26.65 13.21 -23.73
N ILE A 219 -27.08 12.59 -22.62
CA ILE A 219 -27.75 13.31 -21.53
C ILE A 219 -26.75 14.26 -20.84
N VAL A 220 -27.16 15.52 -20.76
CA VAL A 220 -26.43 16.60 -20.08
C VAL A 220 -27.29 17.13 -18.94
N SER A 221 -26.68 17.23 -17.75
CA SER A 221 -27.34 17.81 -16.58
C SER A 221 -27.68 19.29 -16.78
N HIS A 222 -28.84 19.73 -16.28
CA HIS A 222 -29.24 21.14 -16.28
C HIS A 222 -28.60 21.97 -15.14
N MET A 223 -27.76 21.37 -14.30
CA MET A 223 -27.07 22.05 -13.20
C MET A 223 -25.99 23.03 -13.71
N ASP A 224 -25.50 23.91 -12.83
CA ASP A 224 -24.54 25.00 -13.13
C ASP A 224 -23.33 24.60 -13.99
N GLN A 225 -22.87 23.36 -13.89
CA GLN A 225 -21.68 22.86 -14.59
C GLN A 225 -21.99 22.12 -15.90
N LYS A 226 -23.26 21.94 -16.28
CA LYS A 226 -23.69 21.28 -17.54
C LYS A 226 -22.90 20.02 -17.90
N LYS A 227 -22.62 19.18 -16.90
CA LYS A 227 -21.86 17.94 -17.08
C LYS A 227 -22.76 16.85 -17.65
N SER A 228 -22.24 16.05 -18.58
CA SER A 228 -22.90 14.83 -19.03
C SER A 228 -22.90 13.75 -17.96
N GLU A 229 -23.81 12.78 -18.06
CA GLU A 229 -23.83 11.63 -17.13
C GLU A 229 -22.49 10.87 -17.14
N ILE A 230 -21.89 10.71 -18.32
CA ILE A 230 -20.54 10.12 -18.48
C ILE A 230 -19.50 10.84 -17.60
N ILE A 231 -19.54 12.18 -17.56
CA ILE A 231 -18.62 12.99 -16.75
C ILE A 231 -18.94 12.86 -15.27
N LEU A 232 -20.23 12.80 -14.90
CA LEU A 232 -20.67 12.64 -13.51
C LEU A 232 -20.24 11.28 -12.95
N GLU A 233 -20.51 10.19 -13.66
CA GLU A 233 -20.14 8.82 -13.30
C GLU A 233 -18.61 8.67 -13.15
N TYR A 234 -17.84 9.16 -14.13
CA TYR A 234 -16.39 9.16 -14.05
C TYR A 234 -15.88 9.92 -12.82
N ASN A 235 -16.48 11.08 -12.50
CA ASN A 235 -16.05 11.87 -11.35
C ASN A 235 -16.39 11.19 -10.01
N ARG A 236 -17.50 10.45 -9.94
CA ARG A 236 -17.93 9.70 -8.76
C ARG A 236 -16.93 8.60 -8.39
N THR A 237 -16.35 7.94 -9.40
CA THR A 237 -15.54 6.72 -9.20
C THR A 237 -14.03 6.94 -9.29
N LYS A 238 -13.53 7.86 -10.14
CA LYS A 238 -12.08 8.02 -10.45
C LYS A 238 -11.14 8.19 -9.25
N GLY A 239 -11.66 8.59 -8.09
CA GLY A 239 -10.88 8.83 -6.87
C GLY A 239 -10.50 7.57 -6.08
N GLY A 240 -11.01 6.39 -6.43
CA GLY A 240 -10.84 5.16 -5.64
C GLY A 240 -9.38 4.82 -5.30
N VAL A 241 -8.52 4.68 -6.30
CA VAL A 241 -7.09 4.33 -6.12
C VAL A 241 -6.31 5.48 -5.46
N ASP A 242 -6.63 6.73 -5.77
CA ASP A 242 -5.98 7.89 -5.13
C ASP A 242 -6.35 7.99 -3.64
N ASN A 243 -7.59 7.65 -3.27
CA ASN A 243 -8.03 7.56 -1.88
C ASN A 243 -7.32 6.42 -1.14
N LEU A 244 -7.21 5.24 -1.77
CA LEU A 244 -6.41 4.13 -1.24
C LEU A 244 -4.97 4.57 -0.97
N ASN A 245 -4.33 5.23 -1.95
CA ASN A 245 -2.96 5.74 -1.83
C ASN A 245 -2.82 6.74 -0.69
N LYS A 246 -3.76 7.69 -0.57
CA LYS A 246 -3.80 8.66 0.53
C LYS A 246 -3.90 7.95 1.87
N LEU A 247 -4.82 6.99 1.99
CA LEU A 247 -5.02 6.23 3.22
C LEU A 247 -3.74 5.48 3.59
N VAL A 248 -3.18 4.65 2.71
CA VAL A 248 -1.95 3.88 3.01
C VAL A 248 -0.78 4.80 3.38
N ARG A 249 -0.64 5.96 2.73
CA ARG A 249 0.42 6.94 3.02
C ARG A 249 0.29 7.61 4.39
N THR A 250 -0.94 7.81 4.91
CA THR A 250 -1.17 8.50 6.19
C THR A 250 -0.46 7.81 7.35
N TYR A 251 -0.58 6.48 7.45
CA TYR A 251 0.03 5.67 8.53
C TYR A 251 1.10 4.72 8.00
N SER A 252 1.92 5.19 7.06
CA SER A 252 2.90 4.34 6.38
C SER A 252 3.97 3.83 7.34
N SER A 253 4.15 2.51 7.36
CA SER A 253 5.26 1.81 8.01
C SER A 253 6.59 1.94 7.28
N LYS A 254 6.63 2.66 6.15
CA LYS A 254 7.86 2.84 5.36
C LYS A 254 8.96 3.43 6.24
N ARG A 255 10.15 2.87 6.10
CA ARG A 255 11.39 3.35 6.72
C ARG A 255 12.43 3.69 5.66
N LYS A 256 13.39 4.55 6.03
CA LYS A 256 14.56 4.83 5.19
C LYS A 256 15.31 3.51 4.97
N THR A 257 15.51 3.13 3.71
CA THR A 257 16.14 1.87 3.34
C THR A 257 16.86 2.01 2.01
N LYS A 258 17.94 1.25 1.83
CA LYS A 258 18.66 1.10 0.56
C LYS A 258 18.17 -0.10 -0.28
N ARG A 259 17.19 -0.88 0.23
CA ARG A 259 16.63 -2.06 -0.43
C ARG A 259 15.20 -1.79 -0.92
N TRP A 260 15.01 -1.68 -2.24
CA TRP A 260 13.71 -1.33 -2.83
C TRP A 260 12.60 -2.33 -2.48
N LYS A 261 12.91 -3.63 -2.35
CA LYS A 261 11.97 -4.68 -1.97
C LYS A 261 11.29 -4.44 -0.61
N MET A 262 12.00 -3.83 0.32
CA MET A 262 11.41 -3.43 1.62
C MET A 262 10.31 -2.39 1.45
N VAL A 263 10.38 -1.52 0.42
CA VAL A 263 9.34 -0.51 0.14
C VAL A 263 8.04 -1.17 -0.27
N VAL A 264 8.11 -2.22 -1.10
CA VAL A 264 6.94 -3.02 -1.49
C VAL A 264 6.36 -3.72 -0.26
N PHE A 265 7.20 -4.37 0.54
CA PHE A 265 6.78 -5.02 1.79
C PHE A 265 6.05 -4.07 2.76
N PHE A 266 6.63 -2.90 3.06
CA PHE A 266 5.98 -1.94 3.95
C PHE A 266 4.63 -1.44 3.42
N ASN A 267 4.48 -1.35 2.10
CA ASN A 267 3.21 -0.99 1.51
C ASN A 267 2.18 -2.12 1.59
N THR A 268 2.58 -3.38 1.38
CA THR A 268 1.68 -4.52 1.58
C THR A 268 1.19 -4.63 3.02
N LEU A 269 1.99 -4.23 4.02
CA LEU A 269 1.51 -4.14 5.41
C LEU A 269 0.38 -3.11 5.55
N GLY A 270 0.55 -1.91 4.98
CA GLY A 270 -0.45 -0.85 5.03
C GLY A 270 -1.72 -1.16 4.25
N ILE A 271 -1.60 -1.82 3.09
CA ILE A 271 -2.74 -2.32 2.31
C ILE A 271 -3.43 -3.44 3.07
N GLY A 272 -2.69 -4.46 3.53
CA GLY A 272 -3.26 -5.60 4.25
C GLY A 272 -4.05 -5.17 5.48
N ALA A 273 -3.50 -4.27 6.30
CA ALA A 273 -4.23 -3.75 7.46
C ALA A 273 -5.48 -2.94 7.08
N LEU A 274 -5.45 -2.23 5.94
CA LEU A 274 -6.60 -1.50 5.43
C LEU A 274 -7.68 -2.44 4.88
N VAL A 275 -7.29 -3.50 4.16
CA VAL A 275 -8.20 -4.55 3.65
C VAL A 275 -8.89 -5.25 4.82
N ILE A 276 -8.15 -5.68 5.84
CA ILE A 276 -8.73 -6.30 7.05
C ILE A 276 -9.72 -5.33 7.71
N TRP A 277 -9.36 -4.07 7.87
CA TRP A 277 -10.25 -3.08 8.50
C TRP A 277 -11.54 -2.87 7.70
N LEU A 278 -11.45 -2.69 6.38
CA LEU A 278 -12.60 -2.37 5.55
C LEU A 278 -13.52 -3.57 5.30
N LEU A 279 -12.96 -4.77 5.16
CA LEU A 279 -13.73 -5.95 4.77
C LEU A 279 -14.19 -6.80 5.94
N ILE A 280 -13.36 -6.94 6.98
CA ILE A 280 -13.63 -7.85 8.09
C ILE A 280 -14.19 -7.09 9.30
N HIS A 281 -13.76 -5.84 9.49
CA HIS A 281 -14.10 -5.05 10.68
C HIS A 281 -14.62 -3.62 10.37
N PRO A 282 -15.58 -3.44 9.43
CA PRO A 282 -16.01 -2.10 8.98
C PRO A 282 -16.66 -1.25 10.09
N ASP A 283 -17.34 -1.89 11.05
CA ASP A 283 -18.02 -1.22 12.17
C ASP A 283 -17.15 -1.07 13.43
N TRP A 284 -15.89 -1.51 13.38
CA TRP A 284 -14.99 -1.41 14.52
C TRP A 284 -14.81 0.05 14.97
N ASN A 285 -15.19 0.33 16.22
CA ASN A 285 -15.21 1.67 16.81
C ASN A 285 -15.93 2.73 15.93
N LYS A 286 -17.09 2.39 15.33
CA LYS A 286 -17.87 3.28 14.44
C LYS A 286 -18.09 4.70 14.97
N GLY A 287 -18.22 4.87 16.29
CA GLY A 287 -18.38 6.17 16.94
C GLY A 287 -17.11 7.04 17.04
N LYS A 288 -15.92 6.53 16.69
CA LYS A 288 -14.65 7.25 16.85
C LYS A 288 -14.13 7.79 15.51
N LYS A 289 -13.95 9.11 15.41
CA LYS A 289 -13.37 9.79 14.22
C LYS A 289 -11.98 9.26 13.82
N HIS A 290 -11.18 8.81 14.79
CA HIS A 290 -9.81 8.32 14.57
C HIS A 290 -9.69 6.78 14.64
N ARG A 291 -10.79 6.05 14.40
CA ARG A 291 -10.87 4.58 14.47
C ARG A 291 -9.77 3.86 13.70
N ARG A 292 -9.41 4.31 12.49
CA ARG A 292 -8.35 3.67 11.71
C ARG A 292 -6.98 3.67 12.43
N ARG A 293 -6.63 4.78 13.09
CA ARG A 293 -5.40 4.88 13.88
C ARG A 293 -5.41 3.87 15.03
N LEU A 294 -6.55 3.77 15.73
CA LEU A 294 -6.72 2.84 16.84
C LEU A 294 -6.66 1.39 16.36
N PHE A 295 -7.26 1.08 15.21
CA PHE A 295 -7.26 -0.27 14.63
C PHE A 295 -5.84 -0.73 14.28
N LEU A 296 -5.05 0.14 13.64
CA LEU A 296 -3.64 -0.14 13.36
C LEU A 296 -2.81 -0.32 14.63
N ARG A 297 -3.08 0.47 15.67
CA ARG A 297 -2.42 0.34 16.97
C ARG A 297 -2.76 -1.01 17.62
N GLU A 298 -4.02 -1.42 17.54
CA GLU A 298 -4.50 -2.69 18.09
C GLU A 298 -3.81 -3.88 17.43
N ILE A 299 -3.78 -3.93 16.09
CA ILE A 299 -3.03 -4.95 15.34
C ILE A 299 -1.55 -4.97 15.77
N ALA A 300 -0.93 -3.79 15.85
CA ALA A 300 0.46 -3.70 16.27
C ALA A 300 0.69 -4.22 17.69
N TYR A 301 -0.26 -4.01 18.60
CA TYR A 301 -0.17 -4.50 19.98
C TYR A 301 -0.31 -6.01 20.02
N GLN A 302 -1.29 -6.58 19.33
CA GLN A 302 -1.48 -8.03 19.24
C GLN A 302 -0.25 -8.74 18.64
N LEU A 303 0.35 -8.17 17.59
CA LEU A 303 1.56 -8.72 16.98
C LEU A 303 2.79 -8.66 17.90
N THR A 304 2.85 -7.71 18.83
CA THR A 304 3.99 -7.54 19.75
C THR A 304 3.79 -8.23 21.10
N GLU A 305 2.56 -8.60 21.43
CA GLU A 305 2.16 -9.08 22.75
C GLU A 305 2.94 -10.30 23.21
N LYS A 306 2.97 -11.36 22.39
CA LYS A 306 3.69 -12.60 22.72
C LYS A 306 5.17 -12.33 23.01
N GLN A 307 5.81 -11.45 22.25
CA GLN A 307 7.22 -11.10 22.47
C GLN A 307 7.44 -10.30 23.74
N VAL A 308 6.53 -9.38 24.09
CA VAL A 308 6.59 -8.63 25.35
C VAL A 308 6.46 -9.59 26.54
N ASN A 309 5.51 -10.53 26.49
CA ASN A 309 5.33 -11.58 27.51
C ASN A 309 6.58 -12.47 27.66
N LEU A 310 7.18 -12.93 26.55
CA LEU A 310 8.43 -13.70 26.62
C LEU A 310 9.58 -12.90 27.24
N ARG A 311 9.64 -11.58 26.99
CA ARG A 311 10.66 -10.73 27.60
C ARG A 311 10.39 -10.44 29.07
N SER A 312 9.14 -10.27 29.48
CA SER A 312 8.77 -10.03 30.88
C SER A 312 9.15 -11.21 31.78
N ASN A 313 9.17 -12.41 31.21
CA ASN A 313 9.54 -13.64 31.90
C ASN A 313 11.06 -13.92 31.97
N LYS A 314 11.91 -13.02 31.45
CA LYS A 314 13.38 -13.24 31.48
C LYS A 314 13.96 -12.90 32.86
N PRO A 315 14.63 -13.86 33.53
CA PRO A 315 15.17 -13.65 34.88
C PRO A 315 16.21 -12.52 34.91
N ASN A 316 17.09 -12.43 33.92
CA ASN A 316 18.17 -11.45 33.92
C ASN A 316 17.85 -10.15 33.15
N LEU A 317 16.56 -9.76 33.11
CA LEU A 317 16.15 -8.52 32.43
C LEU A 317 16.48 -7.28 33.29
N HIS A 318 17.20 -6.32 32.69
CA HIS A 318 17.57 -5.05 33.32
C HIS A 318 16.37 -4.31 33.95
N LYS A 319 16.54 -3.77 35.16
CA LYS A 319 15.49 -3.11 35.97
C LYS A 319 14.77 -1.99 35.22
N GLY A 320 15.49 -1.22 34.40
CA GLY A 320 14.91 -0.19 33.53
C GLY A 320 13.90 -0.76 32.53
N ILE A 321 14.25 -1.86 31.86
CA ILE A 321 13.36 -2.50 30.87
C ILE A 321 12.16 -3.16 31.56
N ARG A 322 12.37 -3.74 32.75
CA ARG A 322 11.25 -4.22 33.59
C ARG A 322 10.24 -3.09 33.85
N ARG A 323 10.68 -1.92 34.32
CA ARG A 323 9.78 -0.76 34.53
C ARG A 323 9.00 -0.37 33.26
N VAL A 324 9.66 -0.38 32.11
CA VAL A 324 9.04 -0.07 30.81
C VAL A 324 7.99 -1.12 30.39
N ILE A 325 8.24 -2.40 30.66
CA ILE A 325 7.28 -3.48 30.40
C ILE A 325 6.06 -3.33 31.33
N ALA A 326 6.29 -3.09 32.62
CA ALA A 326 5.21 -2.83 33.58
C ALA A 326 4.37 -1.60 33.19
N SER A 327 5.00 -0.51 32.72
CA SER A 327 4.26 0.68 32.27
C SER A 327 3.42 0.43 31.00
N CYS A 328 3.66 -0.67 30.29
CA CYS A 328 2.82 -1.12 29.18
C CYS A 328 1.66 -2.01 29.64
N GLY A 329 1.51 -2.27 30.95
CA GLY A 329 0.45 -3.10 31.52
C GLY A 329 0.79 -4.60 31.65
N TYR A 330 2.07 -4.98 31.56
CA TYR A 330 2.49 -6.38 31.56
C TYR A 330 3.04 -6.81 32.93
N GLY A 331 2.63 -8.00 33.38
CA GLY A 331 3.17 -8.65 34.56
C GLY A 331 4.64 -9.04 34.38
N ILE A 332 5.42 -8.96 35.46
CA ILE A 332 6.85 -9.29 35.48
C ILE A 332 7.08 -10.39 36.49
N THR A 333 7.58 -11.55 36.05
CA THR A 333 8.07 -12.56 36.99
C THR A 333 9.33 -12.03 37.65
N ARG A 334 9.27 -11.84 38.97
CA ARG A 334 10.48 -11.64 39.77
C ARG A 334 11.15 -13.01 39.86
N GLY A 335 12.32 -13.17 39.22
CA GLY A 335 13.20 -14.29 39.56
C GLY A 335 13.49 -14.20 41.06
N GLU A 336 13.43 -15.35 41.74
CA GLU A 336 13.82 -15.47 43.14
C GLU A 336 15.18 -14.79 43.32
N ASN A 337 15.22 -13.80 44.22
CA ASN A 337 16.47 -13.18 44.61
C ASN A 337 17.24 -14.25 45.37
N ASN A 338 18.31 -14.80 44.78
CA ASN A 338 19.36 -15.40 45.59
C ASN A 338 20.02 -14.24 46.33
N ASN A 339 19.73 -14.16 47.63
CA ASN A 339 20.34 -13.26 48.60
C ASN A 339 21.85 -13.33 48.60
#